data_AF-A0A516WCH2-F1
#
_entry.id   AF-A0A516WCH2-F1
#
_cell.length_a   1.000
_cell.length_b   1.000
_cell.length_c   1.000
_cell.angle_alpha   90.00
_cell.angle_beta   90.00
_cell.angle_gamma   90.00
#
_symmetry.space_group_name_H-M   'P 1'
#
loop_
_entity.id
_entity.type
_entity.pdbx_description
1 polymer ?
#
loop_
_entity_poly.entity_id
_entity_poly.type
_entity_poly.pdbx_seq_one_letter_code
_entity_poly.pdbx_strand_id
1 'polypeptide(L)'
;MSDEAKPSVSSAIHEALVILDSLESNNHTQGRTLFKSAIGVLQSDATGESELKALYINFCGYLAHGEYTTTEHQAILKLLDLLAILAND
;
A
#
# COMPACT_ATOMS: atom_id res chain seq x y z
N MET A 1 28.03 5.33 2.88
CA MET A 1 26.82 5.60 2.11
C MET A 1 26.19 4.25 1.84
N SER A 2 25.14 3.92 2.58
CA SER A 2 24.42 2.68 2.36
C SER A 2 23.58 2.85 1.11
N ASP A 3 23.83 2.04 0.07
CA ASP A 3 22.84 1.80 -0.97
C ASP A 3 21.62 1.18 -0.28
N GLU A 4 20.62 1.99 0.01
CA GLU A 4 19.30 1.46 0.31
C GLU A 4 18.80 0.78 -0.96
N ALA A 5 18.84 -0.55 -0.97
CA ALA A 5 18.31 -1.34 -2.05
C ALA A 5 16.83 -0.96 -2.23
N LYS A 6 16.49 -0.30 -3.34
CA LYS A 6 15.11 0.01 -3.71
C LYS A 6 14.28 -1.27 -3.61
N PRO A 7 13.17 -1.28 -2.85
CA PRO A 7 12.31 -2.45 -2.76
C PRO A 7 11.75 -2.78 -4.15
N SER A 8 11.81 -4.06 -4.53
CA SER A 8 11.19 -4.52 -5.77
C SER A 8 9.67 -4.57 -5.61
N VAL A 9 8.93 -4.41 -6.72
CA VAL A 9 7.46 -4.53 -6.74
C VAL A 9 7.00 -5.86 -6.12
N SER A 10 7.73 -6.95 -6.36
CA SER A 10 7.46 -8.27 -5.76
C SER A 10 7.58 -8.27 -4.23
N SER A 11 8.63 -7.65 -3.69
CA SER A 11 8.81 -7.51 -2.22
C SER A 11 7.69 -6.68 -1.60
N ALA A 12 7.24 -5.64 -2.29
CA ALA A 12 6.17 -4.77 -1.84
C ALA A 12 4.81 -5.47 -1.78
N ILE A 13 4.48 -6.23 -2.82
CA ILE A 13 3.27 -7.04 -2.87
C ILE A 13 3.28 -8.05 -1.73
N HIS A 14 4.42 -8.70 -1.48
CA HIS A 14 4.55 -9.65 -0.38
C HIS A 14 4.29 -9.00 0.99
N GLU A 15 4.93 -7.86 1.28
CA GLU A 15 4.69 -7.13 2.53
C GLU A 15 3.23 -6.67 2.67
N ALA A 16 2.63 -6.18 1.59
CA ALA A 16 1.22 -5.77 1.57
C ALA A 16 0.27 -6.93 1.86
N LEU A 17 0.56 -8.13 1.34
CA LEU A 17 -0.21 -9.35 1.61
C LEU A 17 -0.09 -9.79 3.08
N VAL A 18 1.12 -9.78 3.65
CA VAL A 18 1.34 -10.12 5.06
C VAL A 18 0.52 -9.22 5.99
N ILE A 19 0.45 -7.93 5.66
CA ILE A 19 -0.31 -6.96 6.45
C ILE A 19 -1.81 -7.14 6.24
N LEU A 20 -2.23 -7.43 5.02
CA LEU A 20 -3.63 -7.73 4.73
C LEU A 20 -4.14 -8.92 5.56
N ASP A 21 -3.38 -10.00 5.67
CA ASP A 21 -3.72 -11.16 6.49
C ASP A 21 -3.86 -10.79 7.98
N SER A 22 -2.99 -9.90 8.47
CA SER A 22 -3.06 -9.38 9.84
C SER A 22 -4.30 -8.51 10.08
N LEU A 23 -4.65 -7.65 9.11
CA LEU A 23 -5.82 -6.78 9.16
C LEU A 23 -7.13 -7.56 9.05
N GLU A 24 -7.16 -8.66 8.29
CA GLU A 24 -8.29 -9.59 8.21
C GLU A 24 -8.58 -10.26 9.55
N SER A 25 -7.52 -10.64 10.28
CA SER A 25 -7.63 -11.22 11.61
C SER A 25 -8.16 -10.23 12.66
N ASN A 26 -7.96 -8.92 12.45
CA ASN A 26 -8.30 -7.86 13.40
C ASN A 26 -9.55 -7.04 13.01
N ASN A 27 -10.31 -7.46 11.97
CA ASN A 27 -11.51 -6.75 11.46
C ASN A 27 -11.28 -5.29 11.04
N HIS A 28 -10.06 -4.92 10.67
CA HIS A 28 -9.70 -3.54 10.39
C HIS A 28 -10.05 -3.15 8.95
N THR A 29 -11.32 -2.80 8.73
CA THR A 29 -11.93 -2.76 7.39
C THR A 29 -11.28 -1.76 6.44
N GLN A 30 -10.90 -0.59 6.93
CA GLN A 30 -10.30 0.46 6.12
C GLN A 30 -8.87 0.11 5.69
N GLY A 31 -8.10 -0.50 6.58
CA GLY A 31 -6.79 -1.04 6.24
C GLY A 31 -6.91 -2.10 5.15
N ARG A 32 -7.84 -3.05 5.30
CA ARG A 32 -8.08 -4.08 4.27
C ARG A 32 -8.38 -3.48 2.90
N THR A 33 -9.25 -2.48 2.86
CA THR A 33 -9.64 -1.80 1.61
C THR A 33 -8.43 -1.11 0.97
N LEU A 34 -7.62 -0.40 1.76
CA LEU A 34 -6.38 0.22 1.29
C LEU A 34 -5.42 -0.82 0.71
N PHE A 35 -5.04 -1.82 1.49
CA PHE A 35 -4.03 -2.81 1.08
C PHE A 35 -4.51 -3.66 -0.11
N LYS A 36 -5.80 -3.99 -0.21
CA LYS A 36 -6.36 -4.63 -1.42
C LYS A 36 -6.25 -3.75 -2.66
N SER A 37 -6.61 -2.48 -2.56
CA SER A 37 -6.48 -1.55 -3.69
C SER A 37 -5.02 -1.34 -4.10
N ALA A 38 -4.11 -1.29 -3.13
CA ALA A 38 -2.68 -1.14 -3.35
C ALA A 38 -2.06 -2.34 -4.07
N ILE A 39 -2.38 -3.56 -3.63
CA ILE A 39 -1.96 -4.79 -4.31
C ILE A 39 -2.47 -4.82 -5.74
N GLY A 40 -3.74 -4.44 -5.96
CA GLY A 40 -4.33 -4.38 -7.31
C GLY A 40 -3.57 -3.43 -8.25
N VAL A 41 -3.17 -2.25 -7.76
CA VAL A 41 -2.34 -1.31 -8.52
C VAL A 41 -0.96 -1.88 -8.80
N LEU A 42 -0.30 -2.49 -7.81
CA LEU A 42 1.05 -3.04 -7.96
C LEU A 42 1.10 -4.29 -8.86
N GLN A 43 0.01 -5.04 -8.97
CA GLN A 43 -0.10 -6.24 -9.81
C GLN A 43 -0.56 -5.92 -11.24
N SER A 44 -1.09 -4.73 -11.50
CA SER A 44 -1.62 -4.36 -12.81
C SER A 44 -0.52 -3.79 -13.70
N ASP A 45 -0.34 -4.38 -14.88
CA ASP A 45 0.56 -3.86 -15.92
C ASP A 45 0.06 -2.53 -16.51
N ALA A 46 -1.22 -2.20 -16.33
CA ALA A 46 -1.85 -0.98 -16.82
C ALA A 46 -2.82 -0.43 -15.77
N THR A 47 -2.29 0.30 -14.79
CA THR A 47 -3.13 1.00 -13.81
C THR A 47 -3.71 2.27 -14.42
N GLY A 48 -5.04 2.38 -14.42
CA GLY A 48 -5.75 3.57 -14.86
C GLY A 48 -5.88 4.65 -13.78
N GLU A 49 -6.30 5.85 -14.20
CA GLU A 49 -6.54 6.98 -13.30
C GLU A 49 -7.62 6.66 -12.24
N SER A 50 -8.63 5.86 -12.60
CA SER A 50 -9.69 5.42 -11.68
C SER A 50 -9.15 4.62 -10.50
N GLU A 51 -8.24 3.69 -10.75
CA GLU A 51 -7.61 2.83 -9.76
C GLU A 51 -6.70 3.65 -8.84
N LEU A 52 -5.92 4.57 -9.40
CA LEU A 52 -5.08 5.49 -8.62
C LEU A 52 -5.93 6.41 -7.74
N LYS A 53 -7.04 6.92 -8.26
CA LYS A 53 -7.98 7.75 -7.49
C LYS A 53 -8.64 6.96 -6.36
N ALA A 54 -9.04 5.71 -6.62
CA ALA A 54 -9.59 4.83 -5.61
C ALA A 54 -8.56 4.55 -4.50
N LEU A 55 -7.32 4.23 -4.87
CA LEU A 55 -6.21 4.02 -3.94
C LEU A 55 -5.98 5.27 -3.07
N TYR A 56 -5.95 6.46 -3.68
CA TYR A 56 -5.81 7.72 -2.95
C TYR A 56 -6.94 7.96 -1.94
N ILE A 57 -8.19 7.74 -2.34
CA ILE A 57 -9.36 7.87 -1.44
C ILE A 57 -9.25 6.90 -0.27
N ASN A 58 -8.89 5.64 -0.53
CA ASN A 58 -8.74 4.63 0.51
C ASN A 58 -7.60 4.97 1.48
N PHE A 59 -6.50 5.52 0.96
CA PHE A 59 -5.38 5.99 1.76
C PHE A 59 -5.79 7.14 2.69
N CYS A 60 -6.42 8.18 2.15
CA CYS A 60 -6.92 9.30 2.95
C CYS A 60 -7.96 8.84 3.98
N GLY A 61 -8.87 7.94 3.60
CA GLY A 61 -9.85 7.34 4.50
C GLY A 61 -9.17 6.60 5.64
N TYR A 62 -8.15 5.80 5.35
CA TYR A 62 -7.43 5.05 6.38
C TYR A 62 -6.69 5.97 7.36
N LEU A 63 -6.03 7.02 6.85
CA LEU A 63 -5.38 8.02 7.69
C LEU A 63 -6.37 8.79 8.57
N ALA A 64 -7.54 9.14 8.03
CA ALA A 64 -8.59 9.86 8.77
C ALA A 64 -9.16 9.04 9.94
N HIS A 65 -9.16 7.71 9.83
CA HIS A 65 -9.55 6.85 10.94
C HIS A 65 -8.52 6.81 12.07
N GLY A 66 -7.23 6.96 11.78
CA GLY A 66 -6.18 7.14 12.79
C GLY A 66 -5.89 5.92 13.68
N GLU A 67 -6.56 4.78 13.45
CA GLU A 67 -6.44 3.56 14.27
C GLU A 67 -5.46 2.54 13.68
N TYR A 68 -4.35 3.00 13.08
CA TYR A 68 -3.36 2.11 12.48
C TYR A 68 -2.16 1.85 13.39
N THR A 69 -1.62 0.64 13.32
CA THR A 69 -0.42 0.25 14.06
C THR A 69 0.84 0.88 13.46
N THR A 70 1.95 0.91 14.21
CA THR A 70 3.26 1.34 13.68
C THR A 70 3.67 0.53 12.45
N THR A 71 3.40 -0.78 12.45
CA THR A 71 3.69 -1.68 11.33
C THR A 71 2.90 -1.30 10.08
N GLU A 72 1.59 -1.03 10.24
CA GLU A 72 0.73 -0.59 9.15
C GLU A 72 1.18 0.77 8.60
N HIS A 73 1.53 1.71 9.47
CA HIS A 73 2.04 3.02 9.08
C HIS A 73 3.35 2.91 8.27
N GLN A 74 4.29 2.08 8.70
CA GLN A 74 5.55 1.88 7.97
C GLN A 74 5.31 1.28 6.58
N ALA A 75 4.36 0.36 6.45
CA ALA A 75 4.05 -0.25 5.17
C ALA A 75 3.32 0.70 4.22
N ILE A 76 2.46 1.56 4.75
CA ILE A 76 1.88 2.67 4.00
C ILE A 76 2.99 3.56 3.41
N LEU A 77 3.98 3.95 4.22
CA LEU A 77 5.09 4.78 3.74
C LEU A 77 5.87 4.09 2.61
N LYS A 78 6.20 2.81 2.78
CA LYS A 78 6.83 2.01 1.72
C LYS A 78 5.98 1.96 0.45
N LEU A 79 4.67 1.82 0.60
CA LEU A 79 3.74 1.82 -0.53
C LEU A 79 3.79 3.15 -1.31
N LEU A 80 3.81 4.27 -0.59
CA LEU A 80 3.94 5.61 -1.18
C LEU A 80 5.27 5.79 -1.91
N ASP A 81 6.38 5.32 -1.31
CA ASP A 81 7.70 5.37 -1.94
C ASP A 81 7.73 4.60 -3.27
N LEU A 82 7.09 3.43 -3.31
CA LEU A 82 7.01 2.62 -4.53
C LEU A 82 6.14 3.24 -5.61
N LEU A 83 4.97 3.76 -5.23
CA LEU A 83 4.09 4.47 -6.17
C LEU A 83 4.78 5.73 -6.73
N ALA A 84 5.54 6.43 -5.90
CA ALA A 84 6.34 7.58 -6.34
C ALA A 84 7.46 7.17 -7.30
N ILE A 85 8.11 6.01 -7.10
CA ILE A 85 9.08 5.47 -8.06
C ILE A 85 8.39 5.15 -9.40
N LEU A 86 7.28 4.42 -9.36
CA LEU A 86 6.54 4.00 -10.56
C LEU A 86 5.95 5.19 -11.35
N ALA A 87 5.69 6.33 -10.72
CA ALA A 87 5.20 7.53 -11.39
C ALA A 87 6.30 8.36 -12.08
N ASN A 88 7.57 8.08 -11.79
CA ASN A 88 8.72 8.82 -12.34
C ASN A 88 9.54 8.02 -13.38
N ASP A 89 9.19 6.75 -13.62
CA ASP A 89 9.68 5.91 -14.72
C ASP A 89 8.69 5.95 -15.90
#